data_AF-E9DEZ7-F1
#
_entry.id   AF-E9DEZ7-F1
#
_cell.length_a   1.000
_cell.length_b   1.000
_cell.length_c   1.000
_cell.angle_alpha   90.00
_cell.angle_beta   90.00
_cell.angle_gamma   90.00
#
_symmetry.space_group_name_H-M   'P 1'
#
loop_
_entity.id
_entity.type
_entity.pdbx_description
1 polymer ?
#
loop_
_entity_poly.entity_id
_entity_poly.type
_entity_poly.pdbx_seq_one_letter_code
_entity_poly.pdbx_strand_id
1 'polypeptide(L)' 'MKVVYGKKWIGDQFDGHGFEFPDGSTWEIKEKISEEALLFPDRHKEDLRSGGPSEAQAVYHCRQTKGRTREKTLL' A
#
# COMPACT_ATOMS: atom_id res chain seq x y z
N MET A 1 -8.90 25.62 5.58
CA MET A 1 -9.90 24.59 5.22
C MET A 1 -9.15 23.28 5.04
N LYS A 2 -9.42 22.28 5.87
CA LYS A 2 -8.75 20.97 5.80
C LYS A 2 -9.57 20.12 4.84
N VAL A 3 -9.07 19.91 3.62
CA VAL A 3 -9.77 19.06 2.65
C VAL A 3 -9.64 17.62 3.16
N VAL A 4 -10.75 17.07 3.65
CA VAL A 4 -10.84 15.66 4.03
C VAL A 4 -11.35 14.91 2.80
N TYR A 5 -10.43 14.32 2.04
CA TYR A 5 -10.79 13.41 0.96
C TYR A 5 -11.24 12.08 1.58
N GLY A 6 -12.55 11.85 1.59
CA GLY A 6 -13.22 10.76 2.29
C GLY A 6 -13.05 9.35 1.70
N LYS A 7 -11.95 9.07 0.97
CA LYS A 7 -11.67 7.72 0.49
C LYS A 7 -10.21 7.40 0.76
N LYS A 8 -9.97 6.45 1.67
CA LYS A 8 -8.72 5.69 1.71
C LYS A 8 -8.65 4.95 0.37
N TRP A 9 -7.60 5.16 -0.41
CA TRP A 9 -7.52 4.71 -1.81
C TRP A 9 -6.99 3.29 -1.92
N ILE A 10 -5.92 2.99 -1.17
CA ILE A 10 -5.46 1.60 -1.03
C ILE A 10 -6.37 0.87 -0.04
N GLY A 11 -6.90 1.58 0.96
CA GLY A 11 -7.79 0.96 1.94
C GLY A 11 -7.13 -0.22 2.63
N ASP A 12 -7.91 -1.16 3.14
CA ASP A 12 -7.40 -2.31 3.89
C ASP A 12 -7.34 -3.55 2.97
N GLN A 13 -7.12 -3.33 1.66
CA GLN A 13 -7.19 -4.35 0.60
C GLN A 13 -6.23 -5.52 0.81
N PHE A 14 -5.13 -5.30 1.51
CA PHE A 14 -4.07 -6.28 1.71
C PHE A 14 -4.03 -6.83 3.14
N ASP A 15 -4.91 -6.39 4.03
CA ASP A 15 -4.96 -6.86 5.41
C ASP A 15 -5.27 -8.36 5.44
N GLY A 16 -4.37 -9.16 6.01
CA GLY A 16 -4.49 -10.61 6.09
C GLY A 16 -4.22 -11.36 4.78
N HIS A 17 -3.72 -10.68 3.74
CA HIS A 17 -3.45 -11.33 2.45
C HIS A 17 -2.13 -12.12 2.46
N GLY A 18 -2.10 -13.25 1.75
CA GLY A 18 -0.92 -14.10 1.60
C GLY A 18 -0.37 -14.09 0.16
N PHE A 19 0.94 -13.95 -0.01
CA PHE A 19 1.61 -13.99 -1.31
C PHE A 19 2.59 -15.15 -1.38
N GLU A 20 2.63 -15.85 -2.51
CA GLU A 20 3.69 -16.78 -2.86
C GLU A 20 4.49 -16.21 -4.04
N PHE A 21 5.81 -16.17 -3.89
CA PHE A 21 6.72 -15.68 -4.91
C PHE A 21 7.38 -16.83 -5.68
N PRO A 22 7.85 -16.62 -6.92
CA PRO A 22 8.51 -17.65 -7.72
C PRO A 22 9.76 -18.27 -7.08
N ASP A 23 10.38 -17.61 -6.10
CA ASP A 23 11.49 -18.16 -5.30
C ASP A 23 11.04 -19.16 -4.23
N GLY A 24 9.74 -19.47 -4.17
CA GLY A 24 9.11 -20.36 -3.20
C GLY A 24 8.92 -19.73 -1.82
N SER A 25 9.16 -18.42 -1.67
CA SER A 25 8.86 -17.72 -0.44
C SER A 25 7.37 -17.42 -0.31
N THR A 26 6.86 -17.53 0.92
CA THR A 26 5.47 -17.19 1.25
C THR A 26 5.48 -16.10 2.29
N TRP A 27 4.64 -15.09 2.09
CA TRP A 27 4.53 -13.91 2.93
C TRP A 27 3.08 -13.67 3.35
N GLU A 28 2.90 -13.28 4.59
CA GLU A 28 1.64 -12.86 5.19
C GLU A 28 1.69 -11.36 5.42
N ILE A 29 0.75 -10.63 4.82
CA ILE A 29 0.53 -9.21 5.09
C ILE A 29 -0.48 -9.11 6.23
N LYS A 30 -0.11 -8.38 7.27
CA LYS A 30 -0.93 -8.13 8.44
C LYS A 30 -1.59 -6.75 8.32
N GLU A 31 -1.69 -6.01 9.42
CA GLU A 31 -2.29 -4.69 9.43
C GLU A 31 -1.46 -3.64 8.68
N LYS A 32 -2.18 -2.70 8.05
CA LYS A 32 -1.62 -1.47 7.52
C LYS A 32 -1.15 -0.54 8.64
N ILE A 33 0.08 -0.05 8.51
CA ILE A 33 0.71 0.89 9.44
C ILE A 33 0.37 2.33 9.06
N SER A 34 0.46 2.67 7.77
CA SER A 34 0.22 4.02 7.26
C SER A 34 -0.22 4.02 5.80
N GLU A 35 -0.90 5.08 5.39
CA GLU A 35 -1.28 5.35 4.01
C GLU A 35 -1.13 6.84 3.75
N GLU A 36 -0.51 7.19 2.63
CA GLU A 36 -0.42 8.56 2.12
C GLU A 36 -0.92 8.58 0.68
N ALA A 37 -1.76 9.56 0.34
CA ALA A 37 -2.32 9.71 -0.99
C ALA A 37 -2.07 11.13 -1.50
N LEU A 38 -1.49 11.20 -2.70
CA LEU A 38 -1.28 12.42 -3.45
C LEU A 38 -2.36 12.52 -4.52
N LEU A 39 -3.17 13.57 -4.41
CA LEU A 39 -4.04 13.98 -5.49
C LEU A 39 -3.30 15.01 -6.30
N PHE A 40 -3.06 14.73 -7.58
CA PHE A 40 -2.55 15.73 -8.49
C PHE A 40 -3.71 16.66 -8.83
N PRO A 41 -3.70 17.94 -8.40
CA PRO A 41 -4.74 18.86 -8.80
C PRO A 41 -4.62 19.04 -10.31
N ASP A 42 -5.54 18.44 -11.06
CA ASP A 42 -5.64 18.68 -12.48
C ASP A 42 -5.71 20.18 -12.71
N ARG A 43 -4.83 20.69 -13.59
CA ARG A 43 -4.76 22.12 -13.94
C ARG A 43 -6.01 22.60 -14.71
N HIS A 44 -7.02 21.77 -14.88
CA HIS A 44 -8.28 22.08 -15.54
C HIS A 44 -9.44 21.95 -14.56
N LYS A 45 -9.89 23.09 -14.05
CA LYS A 45 -10.97 23.24 -13.05
C LYS A 45 -12.37 22.83 -13.52
N GLU A 46 -12.52 22.29 -14.73
CA GLU A 46 -13.84 22.14 -15.35
C GLU A 46 -14.42 20.72 -15.31
N ASP A 47 -13.62 19.68 -15.05
CA ASP A 47 -14.11 18.30 -14.97
C ASP A 47 -13.75 17.63 -13.62
N LEU A 48 -14.36 18.10 -12.52
CA LEU A 48 -14.34 17.36 -11.24
C LEU A 48 -15.04 15.98 -11.31
N ARG A 49 -15.60 15.62 -12.48
CA ARG A 49 -16.22 14.31 -12.74
C ARG A 49 -15.26 13.29 -13.34
N SER A 50 -14.11 13.71 -13.89
CA SER A 50 -13.21 12.81 -14.61
C SER A 50 -12.19 12.09 -13.74
N GLY A 51 -12.08 12.44 -12.44
CA GLY A 51 -11.17 11.77 -11.52
C GLY A 51 -9.73 11.86 -12.00
N GLY A 52 -9.09 13.02 -11.78
CA GLY A 52 -7.69 13.24 -12.13
C GLY A 52 -6.76 12.16 -11.55
N PRO A 53 -5.55 12.01 -12.11
CA PRO A 53 -4.61 11.01 -11.65
C PRO A 53 -4.33 11.21 -10.17
N SER A 54 -4.27 10.10 -9.46
CA SER A 54 -3.89 10.06 -8.06
C SER A 54 -2.83 8.99 -7.86
N GLU A 55 -2.00 9.20 -6.85
CA GLU A 55 -1.04 8.23 -6.39
C GLU A 55 -1.32 7.96 -4.92
N ALA A 56 -1.19 6.69 -4.51
CA ALA A 56 -1.29 6.32 -3.10
C ALA A 56 -0.17 5.34 -2.77
N GLN A 57 0.37 5.49 -1.56
CA GLN A 57 1.39 4.65 -0.98
C GLN A 57 0.90 4.17 0.39
N ALA A 58 1.10 2.88 0.67
CA ALA A 58 0.73 2.29 1.95
C ALA A 58 1.85 1.41 2.47
N VAL A 59 2.03 1.40 3.79
CA VAL A 59 3.04 0.61 4.49
C VAL A 59 2.32 -0.41 5.35
N TYR A 60 2.74 -1.68 5.28
CA TYR A 60 2.14 -2.80 6.01
C TYR A 60 3.18 -3.55 6.84
N HIS A 61 2.72 -4.21 7.90
CA HIS A 61 3.50 -5.25 8.55
C HIS A 61 3.44 -6.53 7.72
N CYS A 62 4.60 -7.01 7.26
CA CYS A 62 4.71 -8.26 6.49
C CYS A 62 5.59 -9.26 7.22
N ARG A 63 5.21 -10.54 7.20
CA ARG A 63 5.98 -11.64 7.76
C ARG A 63 6.18 -12.72 6.73
N GLN A 64 7.44 -13.09 6.47
CA GLN A 64 7.75 -14.29 5.73
C GLN A 64 7.41 -15.53 6.57
N THR A 65 6.56 -16.40 6.05
CA THR A 65 6.15 -17.67 6.70
C THR A 65 6.88 -18.87 6.10
N LYS A 66 7.41 -18.74 4.87
CA LYS A 66 8.19 -19.77 4.17
C LYS A 66 9.27 -19.16 3.28
N GLY A 67 10.35 -19.89 3.06
CA GLY A 67 11.50 -19.49 2.25
C GLY A 67 12.75 -19.26 3.10
N ARG A 68 13.91 -19.09 2.46
CA ARG A 68 15.16 -18.87 3.18
C ARG A 68 15.14 -17.50 3.84
N THR A 69 14.99 -17.49 5.16
CA THR A 69 15.33 -16.32 5.95
C THR A 69 16.85 -16.20 5.90
N ARG A 70 17.39 -15.14 5.31
CA ARG A 70 18.81 -14.80 5.54
C ARG A 70 18.90 -14.38 7.00
N GLU A 71 19.23 -15.31 7.88
CA GLU A 71 19.65 -14.96 9.23
C GLU A 71 20.74 -13.90 9.11
N LYS A 72 20.56 -12.76 9.78
CA LYS A 72 21.64 -11.80 9.94
C LYS A 72 22.72 -12.52 10.74
N THR A 73 23.73 -13.03 10.05
CA THR A 73 25.02 -13.29 10.67
C THR A 73 25.50 -11.93 11.16
N LEU A 74 25.30 -11.68 12.46
CA LEU A 74 26.00 -10.62 13.17
C LEU A 74 27.48 -11.02 13.15
N LEU A 75 28.23 -10.50 12.18
CA LEU A 75 29.68 -10.41 12.23
C LEU A 75 30.06 -9.15 13.02
#